data_AF-E4SKU3-F1
#
_entry.id   AF-E4SKU3-F1
#
_cell.length_a   1.000
_cell.length_b   1.000
_cell.length_c   1.000
_cell.angle_alpha   90.00
_cell.angle_beta   90.00
_cell.angle_gamma   90.00
#
_symmetry.space_group_name_H-M   'P 1'
#
loop_
_entity.id
_entity.type
_entity.pdbx_description
1 polymer ?
#
loop_
_entity_poly.entity_id
_entity_poly.type
_entity_poly.pdbx_seq_one_letter_code
_entity_poly.pdbx_strand_id
1 'polypeptide(L)'
;MYQTKKQKEEARNNVIKWLMNYALDHGVGVVFTYVAKKDDPSESFPEYNVAVINANYMNIDEIPFIIGHEIGHLMLNHSKKKFYASPANRIRMERAANEFSLDLLTEYCDLHEIYFYNALTFAEAFGIPKSCYYLLDEAL
;
A
#
# COMPACT_ATOMS: atom_id res chain seq x y z
N MET A 1 13.48 15.99 11.18
CA MET A 1 14.91 15.89 10.82
C MET A 1 14.97 15.60 9.32
N TYR A 2 15.62 16.43 8.50
CA TYR A 2 15.63 16.23 7.04
C TYR A 2 16.42 14.96 6.68
N GLN A 3 15.74 13.92 6.20
CA GLN A 3 16.40 12.74 5.67
C GLN A 3 17.10 13.10 4.35
N THR A 4 18.33 12.63 4.16
CA THR A 4 18.97 12.63 2.84
C THR A 4 18.17 11.75 1.89
N LYS A 5 18.30 11.98 0.57
CA LYS A 5 17.66 11.12 -0.45
C LYS A 5 17.94 9.63 -0.22
N LYS A 6 19.19 9.31 0.15
CA LYS A 6 19.62 7.94 0.47
C LYS A 6 18.90 7.37 1.69
N GLN A 7 18.76 8.14 2.76
CA GLN A 7 18.03 7.70 3.95
C GLN A 7 16.54 7.48 3.67
N LYS A 8 15.92 8.34 2.85
CA LYS A 8 14.53 8.16 2.44
C LYS A 8 14.34 6.88 1.62
N GLU A 9 15.25 6.61 0.69
CA GLU A 9 15.25 5.39 -0.11
C GLU A 9 15.45 4.14 0.74
N GLU A 10 16.39 4.17 1.69
CA GLU A 10 16.63 3.06 2.63
C GLU A 10 15.40 2.80 3.52
N ALA A 11 14.78 3.84 4.07
CA ALA A 11 13.56 3.73 4.85
C ALA A 11 12.42 3.10 4.03
N ARG A 12 12.20 3.57 2.79
CA ARG A 12 11.20 3.00 1.89
C ARG A 12 11.46 1.52 1.59
N ASN A 13 12.71 1.15 1.33
CA ASN A 13 13.08 -0.23 1.04
C ASN A 13 12.86 -1.16 2.24
N ASN A 14 13.05 -0.67 3.47
CA ASN A 14 12.76 -1.45 4.68
C ASN A 14 11.27 -1.75 4.82
N VAL A 15 10.40 -0.76 4.57
CA VAL A 15 8.94 -0.96 4.58
C VAL A 15 8.51 -1.94 3.49
N ILE A 16 9.01 -1.77 2.26
CA ILE A 16 8.73 -2.69 1.15
C ILE A 16 9.13 -4.12 1.51
N LYS A 17 10.34 -4.30 2.08
CA LYS A 17 10.81 -5.63 2.49
C LYS A 17 9.90 -6.24 3.56
N TRP A 18 9.46 -5.46 4.55
CA TRP A 18 8.54 -5.93 5.56
C TRP A 18 7.19 -6.34 4.97
N LEU A 19 6.60 -5.51 4.10
CA LEU A 19 5.34 -5.82 3.40
C LEU A 19 5.45 -7.08 2.54
N MET A 20 6.58 -7.29 1.87
CA MET A 20 6.83 -8.50 1.07
C MET A 20 6.94 -9.75 1.95
N ASN A 21 7.56 -9.66 3.13
CA ASN A 21 7.60 -10.76 4.09
C ASN A 21 6.21 -11.03 4.67
N TYR A 22 5.46 -9.99 5.04
CA TYR A 22 4.06 -10.11 5.47
C TYR A 22 3.24 -10.87 4.41
N ALA A 23 3.34 -10.48 3.14
CA ALA A 23 2.65 -11.16 2.06
C ALA A 23 3.06 -12.64 1.95
N LEU A 24 4.36 -12.92 2.02
CA LEU A 24 4.90 -14.28 1.96
C LEU A 24 4.36 -15.17 3.09
N ASP A 25 4.35 -14.65 4.32
CA ASP A 25 3.86 -15.37 5.51
C ASP A 25 2.35 -15.69 5.41
N HIS A 26 1.61 -14.92 4.63
CA HIS A 26 0.18 -15.11 4.34
C HIS A 26 -0.09 -15.83 3.01
N GLY A 27 0.95 -16.36 2.35
CA GLY A 27 0.82 -17.09 1.08
C GLY A 27 0.45 -16.23 -0.12
N VAL A 28 0.64 -14.91 -0.03
CA VAL A 28 0.39 -13.93 -1.10
C VAL A 28 1.69 -13.66 -1.87
N GLY A 29 1.64 -13.77 -3.19
CA GLY A 29 2.76 -13.37 -4.05
C GLY A 29 2.74 -11.86 -4.33
N VAL A 30 3.92 -11.24 -4.36
CA VAL A 30 4.09 -9.84 -4.79
C VAL A 30 5.19 -9.80 -5.85
N VAL A 31 4.87 -9.28 -7.05
CA VAL A 31 5.78 -9.23 -8.20
C VAL A 31 5.87 -7.82 -8.73
N PHE A 32 7.09 -7.34 -8.98
CA PHE A 32 7.32 -6.05 -9.62
C PHE A 32 7.41 -6.19 -11.14
N THR A 33 6.81 -5.25 -11.87
CA THR A 33 6.92 -5.15 -13.33
C THR A 33 7.43 -3.78 -13.75
N TYR A 34 8.26 -3.76 -14.79
CA TYR A 34 8.76 -2.55 -15.45
C TYR A 34 8.18 -2.37 -16.86
N VAL A 35 7.18 -3.17 -17.22
CA VAL A 35 6.54 -3.14 -18.55
C VAL A 35 5.42 -2.09 -18.63
N ALA A 36 4.76 -1.82 -17.51
CA ALA A 36 3.68 -0.85 -17.41
C ALA A 36 4.18 0.60 -17.53
N LYS A 37 3.34 1.50 -18.04
CA LYS A 37 3.62 2.95 -18.10
C LYS A 37 3.56 3.55 -16.71
N LYS A 38 4.16 4.72 -16.53
CA LYS A 38 4.26 5.41 -15.23
C LYS A 38 2.92 5.78 -14.57
N ASP A 39 1.85 5.85 -15.36
CA ASP A 39 0.49 6.21 -14.98
C ASP A 39 -0.46 5.00 -14.91
N ASP A 40 0.01 3.82 -15.30
CA ASP A 40 -0.75 2.58 -15.16
C ASP A 40 -0.80 2.18 -13.67
N PRO A 41 -1.97 1.78 -13.13
CA PRO A 41 -2.08 1.32 -11.76
C PRO A 41 -1.39 -0.04 -11.57
N SER A 42 -1.14 -0.38 -10.31
CA SER A 42 -0.87 -1.77 -9.92
C SER A 42 -2.18 -2.56 -9.92
N GLU A 43 -2.10 -3.89 -9.90
CA GLU A 43 -3.30 -4.73 -9.88
C GLU A 43 -3.07 -6.04 -9.14
N SER A 44 -4.07 -6.45 -8.37
CA SER A 44 -4.19 -7.76 -7.74
C SER A 44 -4.95 -8.74 -8.61
N PHE A 45 -4.48 -9.99 -8.61
CA PHE A 45 -5.08 -11.12 -9.32
C PHE A 45 -5.50 -12.18 -8.30
N PRO A 46 -6.72 -12.07 -7.73
CA PRO A 46 -7.22 -12.97 -6.69
C PRO A 46 -7.18 -14.44 -7.09
N GLU A 47 -7.37 -14.75 -8.38
CA GLU A 47 -7.31 -16.10 -8.93
C GLU A 47 -5.93 -16.77 -8.80
N TYR A 48 -4.86 -15.98 -8.66
CA TYR A 48 -3.49 -16.45 -8.48
C TYR A 48 -2.93 -16.13 -7.09
N ASN A 49 -3.68 -15.40 -6.26
CA ASN A 49 -3.23 -14.83 -5.00
C ASN A 49 -1.94 -14.00 -5.15
N VAL A 50 -1.86 -13.20 -6.22
CA VAL A 50 -0.66 -12.40 -6.57
C VAL A 50 -1.04 -10.93 -6.77
N ALA A 51 -0.24 -10.04 -6.20
CA ALA A 51 -0.22 -8.62 -6.51
C ALA A 51 0.90 -8.30 -7.52
N VAL A 52 0.57 -7.56 -8.57
CA VAL A 52 1.53 -7.08 -9.57
C VAL A 52 1.71 -5.57 -9.40
N ILE A 53 2.92 -5.17 -9.00
CA ILE A 53 3.27 -3.81 -8.64
C ILE A 53 3.99 -3.14 -9.81
N ASN A 54 3.47 -1.99 -10.24
CA ASN A 54 4.12 -1.18 -11.26
C ASN A 54 5.36 -0.47 -10.69
N ALA A 55 6.54 -0.98 -11.01
CA ALA A 55 7.82 -0.42 -10.56
C ALA A 55 8.20 0.90 -11.26
N ASN A 56 7.51 1.26 -12.35
CA ASN A 56 7.69 2.54 -13.04
C ASN A 56 6.73 3.63 -12.53
N TYR A 57 5.91 3.35 -11.52
CA TYR A 57 4.88 4.27 -11.06
C TYR A 57 5.46 5.65 -10.74
N MET A 58 4.79 6.69 -11.24
CA MET A 58 5.35 8.03 -11.29
C MET A 58 5.76 8.61 -9.93
N ASN A 59 5.09 8.19 -8.86
CA ASN A 59 5.43 8.57 -7.50
C ASN A 59 5.96 7.34 -6.73
N ILE A 60 7.27 7.13 -6.76
CA ILE A 60 7.90 5.97 -6.14
C ILE A 60 7.70 5.92 -4.62
N ASP A 61 7.45 7.06 -3.98
CA ASP A 61 7.21 7.11 -2.55
C ASP A 61 5.85 6.51 -2.15
N GLU A 62 4.90 6.36 -3.08
CA GLU A 62 3.60 5.71 -2.84
C GLU A 62 3.67 4.18 -2.95
N ILE A 63 4.79 3.61 -3.41
CA ILE A 63 4.93 2.16 -3.61
C ILE A 63 4.64 1.34 -2.34
N PRO A 64 5.09 1.70 -1.13
CA PRO A 64 4.72 0.97 0.08
C PRO A 64 3.20 0.93 0.29
N PHE A 65 2.52 2.06 0.13
CA PHE A 65 1.06 2.13 0.24
C PHE A 65 0.36 1.30 -0.84
N ILE A 66 0.86 1.33 -2.08
CA ILE A 66 0.32 0.55 -3.20
C ILE A 66 0.46 -0.95 -2.92
N ILE A 67 1.60 -1.41 -2.40
CA ILE A 67 1.80 -2.82 -2.04
C ILE A 67 0.79 -3.24 -0.96
N GLY A 68 0.67 -2.46 0.12
CA GLY A 68 -0.29 -2.73 1.18
C GLY A 68 -1.74 -2.76 0.65
N HIS A 69 -2.07 -1.87 -0.29
CA HIS A 69 -3.38 -1.81 -0.93
C HIS A 69 -3.69 -3.08 -1.73
N GLU A 70 -2.75 -3.53 -2.59
CA GLU A 70 -2.96 -4.75 -3.38
C GLU A 70 -2.97 -6.01 -2.50
N ILE A 71 -2.16 -6.07 -1.43
CA ILE A 71 -2.26 -7.12 -0.42
C ILE A 71 -3.65 -7.08 0.22
N GLY A 72 -4.17 -5.91 0.56
CA GLY A 72 -5.51 -5.73 1.13
C GLY A 72 -6.61 -6.31 0.24
N HIS A 73 -6.55 -6.08 -1.07
CA HIS A 73 -7.49 -6.72 -2.01
C HIS A 73 -7.47 -8.26 -1.90
N LEU A 74 -6.30 -8.86 -1.78
CA LEU A 74 -6.14 -10.31 -1.69
C LEU A 74 -6.59 -10.85 -0.33
N MET A 75 -6.14 -10.23 0.76
CA MET A 75 -6.45 -10.63 2.14
C MET A 75 -7.95 -10.50 2.46
N LEU A 76 -8.62 -9.48 1.92
CA LEU A 76 -10.06 -9.26 2.07
C LEU A 76 -10.90 -10.10 1.08
N ASN A 77 -10.27 -10.96 0.28
CA ASN A 77 -10.93 -11.81 -0.73
C ASN A 77 -11.80 -10.99 -1.71
N HIS A 78 -11.31 -9.82 -2.12
CA HIS A 78 -11.98 -8.96 -3.08
C HIS A 78 -12.02 -9.62 -4.46
N SER A 79 -13.22 -9.99 -4.93
CA SER A 79 -13.38 -10.60 -6.26
C SER A 79 -13.64 -9.56 -7.35
N LYS A 80 -13.03 -9.73 -8.53
CA LYS A 80 -13.31 -8.90 -9.73
C LYS A 80 -14.80 -8.87 -10.09
N LYS A 81 -15.52 -9.99 -9.96
CA LYS A 81 -16.96 -10.06 -10.20
C LYS A 81 -17.76 -9.08 -9.31
N LYS A 82 -17.50 -9.06 -8.00
CA LYS A 82 -18.15 -8.12 -7.07
C LYS A 82 -17.74 -6.67 -7.32
N PHE A 83 -16.47 -6.45 -7.65
CA PHE A 83 -15.91 -5.14 -7.94
C PHE A 83 -16.64 -4.45 -9.10
N TYR A 84 -16.84 -5.16 -10.21
CA TYR A 84 -17.54 -4.62 -11.38
C TYR A 84 -19.06 -4.72 -11.31
N ALA A 85 -19.63 -5.30 -10.25
CA ALA A 85 -21.09 -5.45 -10.14
C ALA A 85 -21.81 -4.11 -9.91
N SER A 86 -21.17 -3.13 -9.26
CA SER A 86 -21.71 -1.77 -9.11
C SER A 86 -20.65 -0.75 -8.72
N PRO A 87 -20.85 0.55 -9.00
CA PRO A 87 -19.97 1.62 -8.52
C PRO A 87 -19.85 1.64 -6.99
N ALA A 88 -20.93 1.35 -6.26
CA ALA A 88 -20.93 1.31 -4.81
C ALA A 88 -20.04 0.19 -4.26
N ASN A 89 -20.04 -0.99 -4.90
CA ASN A 89 -19.13 -2.08 -4.51
C ASN A 89 -17.68 -1.70 -4.77
N ARG A 90 -17.39 -1.12 -5.93
CA ARG A 90 -16.04 -0.62 -6.24
C ARG A 90 -15.55 0.35 -5.16
N ILE A 91 -16.33 1.38 -4.84
CA ILE A 91 -15.96 2.37 -3.81
C ILE A 91 -15.69 1.70 -2.46
N ARG A 92 -16.55 0.77 -2.03
CA ARG A 92 -16.38 0.07 -0.75
C ARG A 92 -15.12 -0.81 -0.73
N MET A 93 -14.85 -1.53 -1.81
CA MET A 93 -13.71 -2.43 -1.90
C MET A 93 -12.38 -1.66 -1.97
N GLU A 94 -12.32 -0.59 -2.76
CA GLU A 94 -11.16 0.32 -2.83
C GLU A 94 -10.89 0.97 -1.47
N ARG A 95 -11.94 1.44 -0.79
CA ARG A 95 -11.81 2.01 0.56
C ARG A 95 -11.26 0.99 1.55
N ALA A 96 -11.79 -0.23 1.55
CA ALA A 96 -11.33 -1.28 2.45
C ALA A 96 -9.88 -1.72 2.17
N ALA A 97 -9.44 -1.75 0.91
CA ALA A 97 -8.04 -2.01 0.56
C ALA A 97 -7.11 -0.87 1.02
N ASN A 98 -7.55 0.39 0.91
CA ASN A 98 -6.81 1.54 1.44
C ASN A 98 -6.69 1.48 2.97
N GLU A 99 -7.77 1.19 3.68
CA GLU A 99 -7.77 1.01 5.14
C GLU A 99 -6.80 -0.11 5.56
N PHE A 100 -6.85 -1.26 4.88
CA PHE A 100 -5.93 -2.37 5.14
C PHE A 100 -4.46 -1.97 4.95
N SER A 101 -4.15 -1.17 3.92
CA SER A 101 -2.79 -0.66 3.71
C SER A 101 -2.33 0.24 4.86
N LEU A 102 -3.22 1.13 5.35
CA LEU A 102 -2.93 1.98 6.51
C LEU A 102 -2.71 1.15 7.79
N ASP A 103 -3.50 0.09 7.99
CA ASP A 103 -3.35 -0.81 9.13
C ASP A 103 -1.99 -1.50 9.11
N LEU A 104 -1.55 -2.02 7.95
CA LEU A 104 -0.22 -2.62 7.79
C LEU A 104 0.92 -1.63 8.06
N LEU A 105 0.79 -0.39 7.60
CA LEU A 105 1.81 0.63 7.82
C LEU A 105 1.86 1.08 9.29
N THR A 106 0.72 1.09 9.97
CA THR A 106 0.64 1.30 11.42
C THR A 106 1.29 0.15 12.18
N GLU A 107 1.00 -1.10 11.81
CA GLU A 107 1.63 -2.29 12.40
C GLU A 107 3.16 -2.26 12.23
N TYR A 108 3.65 -1.89 11.04
CA TYR A 108 5.08 -1.68 10.82
C TYR A 108 5.66 -0.63 11.79
N CYS A 109 4.95 0.48 12.02
CA CYS A 109 5.40 1.49 12.98
C CYS A 109 5.49 0.93 14.39
N ASP A 110 4.46 0.22 14.84
CA ASP A 110 4.37 -0.36 16.18
C ASP A 110 5.50 -1.36 16.44
N LEU A 111 5.76 -2.26 15.47
CA LEU A 111 6.83 -3.27 15.57
C LEU A 111 8.24 -2.68 15.59
N HIS A 112 8.40 -1.47 15.05
CA HIS A 112 9.69 -0.78 14.91
C HIS A 112 9.83 0.45 15.82
N GLU A 113 8.88 0.66 16.74
CA GLU A 113 8.84 1.79 17.68
C GLU A 113 8.98 3.15 16.96
N ILE A 114 8.29 3.29 15.82
CA ILE A 114 8.28 4.52 15.01
C ILE A 114 7.05 5.34 15.38
N TYR A 115 7.26 6.59 15.77
CA TYR A 115 6.19 7.49 16.16
C TYR A 115 6.15 8.73 15.27
N PHE A 116 4.93 9.16 14.94
CA PHE A 116 4.67 10.39 14.19
C PHE A 116 4.01 11.41 15.09
N TYR A 117 4.23 12.70 14.78
CA TYR A 117 3.63 13.78 15.55
C TYR A 117 2.15 13.96 15.22
N ASN A 118 1.77 13.62 14.00
CA ASN A 118 0.40 13.62 13.52
C ASN A 118 0.25 12.78 12.25
N ALA A 119 -1.00 12.53 11.88
CA ALA A 119 -1.42 11.87 10.65
C ALA A 119 -0.78 12.42 9.37
N LEU A 120 -0.54 13.73 9.26
CA LEU A 120 0.07 14.31 8.06
C LEU A 120 1.55 13.89 7.93
N THR A 121 2.30 13.91 9.03
CA THR A 121 3.70 13.46 9.02
C THR A 121 3.84 11.96 8.77
N PHE A 122 2.87 11.16 9.25
CA PHE A 122 2.75 9.75 8.90
C PHE A 122 2.50 9.58 7.38
N ALA A 123 1.53 10.34 6.85
CA ALA A 123 1.16 10.27 5.44
C ALA A 123 2.32 10.63 4.51
N GLU A 124 3.08 11.67 4.84
CA GLU A 124 4.25 12.11 4.08
C GLU A 124 5.38 11.08 4.14
N ALA A 125 5.58 10.43 5.28
CA ALA A 125 6.65 9.45 5.47
C ALA A 125 6.42 8.16 4.66
N PHE A 126 5.17 7.71 4.57
CA PHE A 126 4.79 6.49 3.84
C PHE A 126 4.29 6.74 2.42
N GLY A 127 4.28 8.00 1.97
CA GLY A 127 3.79 8.37 0.64
C GLY A 127 2.32 8.01 0.43
N ILE A 128 1.48 8.28 1.41
CA ILE A 128 0.04 8.06 1.28
C ILE A 128 -0.50 9.04 0.22
N PRO A 129 -1.28 8.59 -0.78
CA PRO A 129 -1.90 9.49 -1.74
C PRO A 129 -2.84 10.47 -1.04
N LYS A 130 -2.83 11.75 -1.45
CA LYS A 130 -3.71 12.79 -0.87
C LYS A 130 -5.19 12.43 -0.93
N SER A 131 -5.60 11.68 -1.95
CA SER A 131 -6.96 11.17 -2.10
C SER A 131 -7.38 10.25 -0.96
N CYS A 132 -6.44 9.68 -0.19
CA CYS A 132 -6.69 8.79 0.95
C CYS A 132 -6.61 9.52 2.31
N TYR A 133 -6.31 10.82 2.35
CA TYR A 133 -6.11 11.54 3.61
C TYR A 133 -7.36 11.60 4.49
N TYR A 134 -8.55 11.46 3.88
CA TYR A 134 -9.82 11.38 4.60
C TYR A 134 -9.98 10.10 5.46
N LEU A 135 -9.10 9.10 5.27
CA LEU A 135 -9.05 7.88 6.06
C LEU A 135 -8.08 7.97 7.24
N LEU A 136 -7.23 9.00 7.27
CA LEU A 136 -6.30 9.18 8.37
C LEU A 136 -7.07 9.71 9.56
N ASP A 137 -7.06 8.95 10.66
CA ASP A 137 -7.63 9.42 11.92
C ASP A 137 -6.78 10.60 12.45
N GLU A 138 -7.40 11.58 13.07
CA GLU A 138 -6.68 12.70 13.68
C GLU A 138 -5.84 12.25 14.89
N ALA A 139 -6.07 11.02 15.38
CA ALA A 139 -5.53 10.47 16.61
C ALA A 139 -4.31 9.51 16.45
N LEU A 140 -3.73 9.39 15.25
CA LEU A 140 -2.40 8.75 15.06
C LEU A 140 -1.32 9.42 15.90
#